data_AF-A0A2E8TK63-F1
#
_entry.id   AF-A0A2E8TK63-F1
#
_cell.length_a   1.000
_cell.length_b   1.000
_cell.length_c   1.000
_cell.angle_alpha   90.00
_cell.angle_beta   90.00
_cell.angle_gamma   90.00
#
_symmetry.space_group_name_H-M   'P 1'
#
loop_
_entity.id
_entity.type
_entity.pdbx_description
1 polymer ?
#
loop_
_entity_poly.entity_id
_entity_poly.type
_entity_poly.pdbx_seq_one_letter_code
_entity_poly.pdbx_strand_id
1 'polypeptide(L)'
;MPTDPFFKFFLFLIIYILILLVFKFKGTGEKKVTKDCLNACPCEKNCPLNRIERKMSDKFFNHLTFRIFNFKRYKCSSCEWQGLRWEKDFKAKS
;
A
#
# COMPACT_ATOMS: atom_id res chain seq x y z
N MET A 1 -1.94 31.03 -17.25
CA MET A 1 -1.99 29.55 -17.14
C MET A 1 -2.60 29.02 -18.43
N PRO A 2 -2.07 27.94 -19.05
CA PRO A 2 -2.72 27.35 -20.22
C PRO A 2 -4.16 26.98 -19.85
N THR A 3 -5.12 27.54 -20.57
CA THR A 3 -6.55 27.22 -20.41
C THR A 3 -6.91 25.87 -21.00
N ASP A 4 -5.99 25.29 -21.77
CA ASP A 4 -6.09 24.00 -22.44
C ASP A 4 -6.49 22.88 -21.46
N PRO A 5 -7.68 22.27 -21.64
CA PRO A 5 -8.17 21.19 -20.78
C PRO A 5 -7.22 19.99 -20.71
N PHE A 6 -6.52 19.69 -21.81
CA PHE A 6 -5.58 18.58 -21.86
C PHE A 6 -4.36 18.84 -20.96
N PHE A 7 -3.76 20.02 -21.03
CA PHE A 7 -2.66 20.43 -20.14
C PHE A 7 -3.06 20.36 -18.66
N LYS A 8 -4.27 20.82 -18.32
CA LYS A 8 -4.80 20.75 -16.94
C LYS A 8 -4.96 19.30 -16.47
N PHE A 9 -5.52 18.43 -17.30
CA PHE A 9 -5.66 17.01 -16.99
C PHE A 9 -4.29 16.35 -16.80
N PHE A 10 -3.34 16.62 -17.68
CA PHE A 10 -1.99 16.09 -17.61
C PHE A 10 -1.27 16.55 -16.34
N LEU A 11 -1.37 17.84 -16.00
CA LEU A 11 -0.81 18.39 -14.77
C LEU A 11 -1.42 17.73 -13.52
N PHE A 12 -2.74 17.54 -13.51
CA PHE A 12 -3.43 16.82 -12.44
C PHE A 12 -2.90 15.38 -12.28
N LEU A 13 -2.71 14.66 -13.38
CA LEU A 13 -2.15 13.30 -13.37
C LEU A 13 -0.73 13.28 -12.78
N ILE A 14 0.13 14.22 -13.16
CA ILE A 14 1.49 14.35 -12.62
C ILE A 14 1.42 14.57 -11.10
N ILE A 15 0.62 15.52 -10.64
CA ILE A 15 0.47 15.83 -9.21
C ILE A 15 -0.04 14.59 -8.46
N TYR A 16 -1.01 13.88 -9.01
CA TYR A 16 -1.53 12.64 -8.43
C TYR A 16 -0.43 11.59 -8.26
N ILE A 17 0.39 11.35 -9.30
CA ILE A 17 1.51 10.40 -9.24
C ILE A 17 2.54 10.86 -8.19
N LEU A 18 2.88 12.15 -8.13
CA LEU A 18 3.81 12.69 -7.14
C LEU A 18 3.32 12.45 -5.70
N ILE A 19 2.02 12.63 -5.44
CA ILE A 19 1.40 12.34 -4.15
C ILE A 19 1.55 10.85 -3.80
N LEU A 20 1.29 9.95 -4.74
CA LEU A 20 1.50 8.50 -4.52
C LEU A 20 2.95 8.18 -4.19
N LEU A 21 3.91 8.80 -4.89
CA LEU A 21 5.34 8.62 -4.61
C LEU A 21 5.70 9.14 -3.21
N VAL A 22 5.19 10.29 -2.79
CA VAL A 22 5.39 10.80 -1.43
C VAL A 22 4.87 9.81 -0.37
N PHE A 23 3.69 9.21 -0.56
CA PHE A 23 3.18 8.18 0.34
C PHE A 23 4.05 6.93 0.36
N LYS A 24 4.59 6.52 -0.80
CA LYS A 24 5.55 5.41 -0.93
C LYS A 24 6.83 5.70 -0.16
N PHE A 25 7.43 6.87 -0.34
CA PHE A 25 8.66 7.27 0.36
C PHE A 25 8.47 7.39 1.87
N LYS A 26 7.30 7.86 2.33
CA LYS A 26 6.97 7.90 3.76
C LYS A 26 6.68 6.52 4.38
N GLY A 27 6.69 5.42 3.62
CA GLY A 27 6.37 4.09 4.14
C GLY A 27 4.90 3.93 4.55
N THR A 28 3.99 4.76 4.00
CA THR A 28 2.58 4.76 4.43
C THR A 28 1.92 3.44 4.06
N GLY A 29 1.49 2.67 5.06
CA GLY A 29 0.87 1.35 4.84
C GLY A 29 1.88 0.23 4.56
N GLU A 30 3.17 0.48 4.75
CA GLU A 30 4.20 -0.55 4.68
C GLU A 30 3.97 -1.61 5.76
N LYS A 31 4.45 -2.84 5.53
CA LYS A 31 4.57 -3.85 6.58
C LYS A 31 5.41 -3.30 7.74
N LYS A 32 4.98 -3.61 8.96
CA LYS A 32 5.77 -3.31 10.17
C LYS A 32 6.57 -4.55 10.54
N VAL A 33 7.89 -4.41 10.60
CA VAL A 33 8.79 -5.47 11.07
C VAL A 33 9.14 -5.19 12.52
N THR A 34 8.94 -6.17 13.39
CA THR A 34 9.39 -6.17 14.79
C THR A 34 10.41 -7.28 14.98
N LYS A 35 11.02 -7.38 16.18
CA LYS A 35 12.02 -8.42 16.49
C LYS A 35 11.47 -9.83 16.27
N ASP A 36 10.19 -10.04 16.57
CA ASP A 36 9.56 -11.36 16.57
C ASP A 36 8.60 -11.57 15.38
N CYS A 37 8.30 -10.53 14.60
CA CYS A 37 7.30 -10.60 13.52
C CYS A 37 7.74 -9.83 12.27
N LEU A 38 7.82 -10.53 11.13
CA LEU A 38 8.09 -9.93 9.81
C LEU A 38 6.93 -9.06 9.28
N ASN A 39 5.74 -9.21 9.86
CA ASN A 39 4.57 -8.38 9.54
C ASN A 39 3.67 -8.30 10.77
N ALA A 40 3.92 -7.30 11.60
CA ALA A 40 3.19 -7.07 12.84
C ALA A 40 1.86 -6.34 12.60
N CYS A 41 0.84 -6.78 13.32
CA CYS A 41 -0.42 -6.08 13.43
C CYS A 41 -0.19 -4.69 14.06
N PRO A 42 -0.90 -3.64 13.60
CA PRO A 42 -0.80 -2.31 14.23
C PRO A 42 -1.43 -2.21 15.62
N CYS A 43 -1.98 -3.30 16.19
CA CYS A 43 -2.46 -3.32 17.56
C CYS A 43 -1.28 -3.29 18.56
N GLU A 44 -1.56 -2.97 19.83
CA GLU A 44 -0.55 -2.88 20.90
C GLU A 44 0.28 -4.16 21.07
N LYS A 45 -0.31 -5.32 20.77
CA LYS A 45 0.31 -6.63 20.96
C LYS A 45 1.24 -7.05 19.82
N ASN A 46 1.31 -6.30 18.72
CA ASN A 46 2.18 -6.59 17.55
C ASN A 46 2.10 -8.04 17.01
N CYS A 47 0.92 -8.67 17.10
CA CYS A 47 0.72 -10.07 16.72
C CYS A 47 0.99 -10.31 15.22
N PRO A 48 1.34 -11.55 14.81
CA PRO A 48 1.64 -11.85 13.41
C PRO A 48 0.39 -11.73 12.52
N LEU A 49 0.58 -11.14 11.34
CA LEU A 49 -0.43 -10.99 10.31
C LEU A 49 -0.37 -12.12 9.28
N ASN A 50 -1.48 -12.85 9.11
CA ASN A 50 -1.65 -13.90 8.13
C ASN A 50 -2.17 -13.33 6.81
N ARG A 51 -1.60 -13.81 5.69
CA ARG A 51 -2.05 -13.39 4.36
C ARG A 51 -3.43 -13.99 4.08
N ILE A 52 -4.35 -13.16 3.61
CA ILE A 52 -5.68 -13.59 3.15
C ILE A 52 -5.91 -13.13 1.71
N GLU A 53 -6.95 -13.67 1.08
CA GLU A 53 -7.30 -13.31 -0.28
C GLU A 53 -7.66 -11.83 -0.42
N ARG A 54 -7.28 -11.24 -1.57
CA ARG A 54 -7.64 -9.87 -1.92
C ARG A 54 -9.12 -9.80 -2.28
N LYS A 55 -9.83 -8.83 -1.71
CA LYS A 55 -11.17 -8.45 -2.18
C LYS A 55 -11.09 -7.70 -3.51
N MET A 56 -12.22 -7.58 -4.20
CA MET A 56 -12.30 -6.80 -5.45
C MET A 56 -11.90 -5.33 -5.25
N SER A 57 -12.27 -4.73 -4.12
CA SER A 57 -11.84 -3.38 -3.75
C SER A 57 -10.31 -3.27 -3.64
N ASP A 58 -9.64 -4.27 -3.08
CA ASP A 58 -8.18 -4.29 -2.95
C ASP A 58 -7.47 -4.36 -4.31
N LYS A 59 -8.08 -5.08 -5.28
CA LYS A 59 -7.59 -5.12 -6.66
C LYS A 59 -7.77 -3.76 -7.32
N PHE A 60 -8.93 -3.13 -7.16
CA PHE A 60 -9.22 -1.79 -7.67
C PHE A 60 -8.25 -0.74 -7.10
N PHE A 61 -7.98 -0.75 -5.80
CA PHE A 61 -6.98 0.13 -5.17
C PHE A 61 -5.57 -0.06 -5.75
N ASN A 62 -5.17 -1.31 -6.04
CA ASN A 62 -3.90 -1.55 -6.72
C ASN A 62 -3.88 -0.99 -8.15
N HIS A 63 -5.00 -0.99 -8.86
CA HIS A 63 -5.07 -0.37 -10.19
C HIS A 63 -5.03 1.16 -10.12
N LEU A 64 -5.79 1.77 -9.20
CA LEU A 64 -5.76 3.22 -8.97
C LEU A 64 -4.36 3.73 -8.62
N THR A 65 -3.62 2.95 -7.83
CA THR A 65 -2.25 3.31 -7.43
C THR A 65 -1.18 2.85 -8.41
N PHE A 66 -1.55 2.49 -9.65
CA PHE A 66 -0.63 1.99 -10.69
C PHE A 66 0.28 0.85 -10.20
N ARG A 67 -0.19 0.06 -9.23
CA ARG A 67 0.54 -1.01 -8.54
C ARG A 67 1.84 -0.58 -7.86
N ILE A 68 2.06 0.72 -7.64
CA ILE A 68 3.24 1.30 -6.95
C ILE A 68 3.46 0.65 -5.57
N PHE A 69 2.37 0.35 -4.86
CA PHE A 69 2.41 -0.29 -3.55
C PHE A 69 2.28 -1.82 -3.65
N ASN A 70 1.61 -2.38 -4.66
CA ASN A 70 1.33 -3.82 -4.75
C ASN A 70 0.76 -4.42 -3.44
N PHE A 71 -0.27 -3.78 -2.90
CA PHE A 71 -0.90 -4.11 -1.62
C PHE A 71 -1.33 -5.57 -1.56
N LYS A 72 -1.02 -6.25 -0.46
CA LYS A 72 -1.50 -7.58 -0.09
C LYS A 72 -2.43 -7.43 1.11
N ARG A 73 -3.47 -8.27 1.18
CA ARG A 73 -4.44 -8.25 2.29
C ARG A 73 -3.98 -9.20 3.39
N TYR A 74 -4.15 -8.76 4.63
CA TYR A 74 -3.79 -9.52 5.82
C TYR A 74 -4.89 -9.48 6.88
N LYS A 75 -4.97 -10.53 7.69
CA LYS A 75 -5.76 -10.62 8.91
C LYS A 75 -4.85 -10.91 10.09
N CYS A 76 -5.09 -10.26 11.22
CA CYS A 76 -4.39 -10.56 12.45
C CYS A 76 -4.81 -11.91 13.02
N SER A 77 -3.84 -12.66 13.55
CA SER A 77 -4.07 -13.96 14.20
C SER A 77 -4.81 -13.83 15.54
N SER A 78 -4.56 -12.74 16.28
CA SER A 78 -5.07 -12.58 17.65
C SER A 78 -6.14 -11.49 17.84
N CYS A 79 -6.45 -10.70 16.80
CA CYS A 79 -7.51 -9.68 16.87
C CYS A 79 -8.22 -9.57 15.52
N GLU A 80 -9.33 -8.82 15.47
CA GLU A 80 -10.15 -8.70 14.27
C GLU A 80 -9.61 -7.71 13.22
N TRP A 81 -8.40 -7.19 13.41
CA TRP A 81 -7.79 -6.30 12.42
C TRP A 81 -7.59 -7.00 11.08
N GLN A 82 -8.08 -6.36 10.02
CA GLN A 82 -7.82 -6.74 8.63
C GLN A 82 -7.46 -5.49 7.83
N GLY A 83 -6.50 -5.62 6.93
CA GLY A 83 -6.09 -4.47 6.14
C GLY A 83 -5.07 -4.78 5.06
N LEU A 84 -4.74 -3.74 4.31
CA LEU A 84 -3.75 -3.77 3.24
C LEU A 84 -2.38 -3.38 3.77
N ARG A 85 -1.36 -4.13 3.34
CA ARG A 85 0.05 -3.81 3.57
C ARG A 85 0.87 -4.04 2.32
N TRP A 86 1.96 -3.31 2.16
CA TRP A 86 2.91 -3.51 1.07
C TRP A 86 4.34 -3.75 1.57
N GLU A 87 5.14 -4.39 0.73
CA GLU A 87 6.55 -4.71 1.00
C GLU A 87 7.45 -3.61 0.43
N LYS A 88 8.36 -3.09 1.25
CA LYS A 88 9.35 -2.09 0.82
C LYS A 88 10.38 -2.66 -0.12
N ASP A 89 10.88 -3.83 0.22
CA ASP A 89 11.86 -4.52 -0.59
C ASP A 89 11.15 -5.28 -1.72
N PHE A 90 11.39 -4.83 -2.95
CA PHE A 90 11.09 -5.66 -4.11
C PHE A 90 12.07 -6.84 -4.08
N LYS A 91 11.65 -7.97 -3.50
CA LYS A 91 12.37 -9.23 -3.72
C LYS A 91 12.13 -9.63 -5.17
N ALA A 92 13.03 -9.24 -6.07
CA ALA A 92 13.15 -9.90 -7.35
C ALA A 92 13.30 -11.40 -7.04
N LYS A 93 12.43 -12.24 -7.60
CA LYS A 93 12.61 -13.69 -7.50
C LYS A 93 13.96 -14.00 -8.17
N SER A 94 14.96 -14.38 -7.36
CA SER A 94 16.17 -15.06 -7.82
C SER A 94 15.82 -16.47 -8.25
#